data_AF-A0A1X9X6C5-F1
#
_entry.id   AF-A0A1X9X6C5-F1
#
_cell.length_a   1.000
_cell.length_b   1.000
_cell.length_c   1.000
_cell.angle_alpha   90.00
_cell.angle_beta   90.00
_cell.angle_gamma   90.00
#
_symmetry.space_group_name_H-M   'P 1'
#
loop_
_entity.id
_entity.type
_entity.pdbx_description
1 polymer ?
#
loop_
_entity_poly.entity_id
_entity_poly.type
_entity_poly.pdbx_seq_one_letter_code
_entity_poly.pdbx_strand_id
1 'polypeptide(L)' 'IGGHGGILNSSGTLSLVNSTLSGNSATIGGGIFNSGTLNLTNTIIANSSGGDCSN' A
#
# COMPACT_ATOMS: atom_id res chain seq x y z
N ILE A 1 1.53 -14.00 13.24
CA ILE A 1 1.94 -14.03 11.83
C ILE A 1 1.24 -12.90 11.07
N GLY A 2 1.77 -11.69 11.13
CA GLY A 2 1.20 -10.53 10.43
C GLY A 2 1.89 -10.37 9.10
N GLY A 3 1.20 -10.73 8.00
CA GLY A 3 1.65 -10.34 6.68
C GLY A 3 1.56 -8.83 6.60
N HIS A 4 2.69 -8.15 6.53
CA HIS A 4 2.72 -6.72 6.23
C HIS A 4 2.38 -6.57 4.73
N GLY A 5 1.63 -5.53 4.39
CA GLY A 5 1.36 -5.18 3.00
C GLY A 5 2.63 -4.85 2.25
N GLY A 6 2.52 -4.56 0.96
CA GLY A 6 3.65 -4.11 0.15
C GLY A 6 4.37 -2.92 0.77
N ILE A 7 3.61 -1.96 1.33
CA ILE A 7 4.16 -0.79 2.03
C ILE A 7 3.35 -0.49 3.31
N LEU A 8 4.06 -0.16 4.39
CA LEU A 8 3.51 0.32 5.65
C LEU A 8 3.94 1.78 5.89
N ASN A 9 2.97 2.69 6.00
CA ASN A 9 3.20 4.09 6.40
C ASN A 9 2.38 4.43 7.64
N SER A 10 2.99 4.41 8.83
CA SER A 10 2.25 4.57 10.09
C SER A 10 2.00 6.01 10.54
N SER A 11 2.82 6.97 10.11
CA SER A 11 2.69 8.38 10.54
C SER A 11 3.39 9.39 9.63
N GLY A 12 3.99 8.93 8.52
CA GLY A 12 4.75 9.76 7.59
C GLY A 12 3.95 10.19 6.37
N THR A 13 4.66 10.78 5.41
CA THR A 13 4.15 11.00 4.05
C THR A 13 4.78 9.99 3.12
N LEU A 14 3.96 9.18 2.47
CA LEU A 14 4.35 8.25 1.43
C LEU A 14 4.01 8.84 0.06
N SER A 15 5.01 8.97 -0.82
CA SER A 15 4.82 9.44 -2.19
C SER A 15 5.25 8.35 -3.17
N LEU A 16 4.32 7.85 -3.98
CA LEU A 16 4.60 6.94 -5.09
C LEU A 16 4.35 7.67 -6.40
N VAL A 17 5.35 7.66 -7.28
CA VAL A 17 5.32 8.36 -8.56
C VAL A 17 5.77 7.39 -9.65
N ASN A 18 4.91 7.17 -10.65
CA ASN A 18 5.17 6.24 -11.76
C ASN A 18 5.48 4.80 -11.29
N SER A 19 4.88 4.37 -10.19
CA SER A 19 5.15 3.05 -9.59
C SER A 19 4.08 2.03 -9.96
N THR A 20 4.44 0.74 -9.94
CA THR A 20 3.48 -0.37 -9.96
C THR A 20 3.70 -1.23 -8.73
N LEU A 21 2.69 -1.33 -7.88
CA LEU A 21 2.66 -2.18 -6.70
C LEU A 21 1.66 -3.30 -6.97
N SER A 22 2.14 -4.54 -7.09
CA SER A 22 1.23 -5.66 -7.37
C SER A 22 1.66 -6.97 -6.74
N GLY A 23 0.69 -7.84 -6.48
CA GLY A 23 0.96 -9.17 -5.90
C GLY A 23 1.35 -9.14 -4.43
N ASN A 24 1.01 -8.07 -3.70
CA ASN A 24 1.31 -7.96 -2.28
C ASN A 24 0.19 -8.59 -1.44
N SER A 25 0.53 -9.19 -0.30
CA SER A 25 -0.43 -9.95 0.51
C SER A 25 -0.32 -9.61 1.99
N ALA A 26 -1.40 -9.04 2.52
CA ALA A 26 -1.58 -8.78 3.95
C ALA A 26 -3.01 -9.06 4.38
N THR A 27 -3.26 -9.07 5.68
CA THR A 27 -4.64 -9.16 6.18
C THR A 27 -5.40 -7.85 5.93
N ILE A 28 -4.70 -6.71 5.97
CA ILE A 28 -5.25 -5.35 5.76
C ILE A 28 -4.18 -4.53 5.03
N GLY A 29 -4.58 -3.78 4.00
CA GLY A 29 -3.65 -2.96 3.23
C GLY A 29 -2.66 -3.81 2.44
N GLY A 30 -3.19 -4.86 1.79
CA GLY A 30 -2.45 -5.80 0.96
C GLY A 30 -1.36 -5.13 0.13
N GLY A 31 -1.72 -4.08 -0.62
CA GLY A 31 -0.76 -3.25 -1.33
C GLY A 31 -0.10 -2.23 -0.41
N ILE A 32 -0.91 -1.35 0.18
CA ILE A 32 -0.45 -0.29 1.08
C ILE A 32 -1.34 -0.20 2.32
N PHE A 33 -0.70 -0.21 3.48
CA PHE A 33 -1.31 0.22 4.74
C PHE A 33 -0.79 1.61 5.09
N ASN A 34 -1.68 2.60 5.16
CA ASN A 34 -1.30 4.00 5.38
C ASN A 34 -2.13 4.65 6.51
N SER A 35 -1.53 4.87 7.68
CA SER A 35 -2.10 5.71 8.75
C SER A 35 -1.57 7.15 8.74
N GLY A 36 -0.78 7.52 7.72
CA GLY A 36 -0.25 8.87 7.48
C GLY A 36 -0.85 9.53 6.23
N THR A 37 -0.06 10.31 5.50
CA THR A 37 -0.46 10.89 4.20
C THR A 37 0.03 10.02 3.05
N LEU A 38 -0.86 9.70 2.11
CA LEU A 38 -0.55 8.92 0.91
C LEU A 38 -0.77 9.76 -0.35
N ASN A 39 0.30 10.00 -1.11
CA ASN A 39 0.27 10.66 -2.41
C ASN A 39 0.62 9.65 -3.51
N LEU A 40 -0.32 9.39 -4.41
CA LEU A 40 -0.13 8.50 -5.56
C LEU A 40 -0.25 9.31 -6.84
N THR A 41 0.83 9.36 -7.61
CA THR A 41 0.86 10.00 -8.92
C THR A 41 1.25 8.95 -9.95
N ASN A 42 0.42 8.77 -10.98
CA ASN A 42 0.67 7.82 -12.08
C ASN A 42 1.05 6.42 -11.58
N THR A 43 0.43 5.96 -10.49
CA THR A 43 0.80 4.72 -9.81
C THR A 43 -0.33 3.69 -9.95
N ILE A 44 0.05 2.43 -10.19
CA ILE A 44 -0.86 1.29 -10.23
C ILE A 44 -0.69 0.50 -8.94
N ILE A 45 -1.78 0.23 -8.24
CA ILE A 45 -1.82 -0.72 -7.12
C ILE A 45 -2.87 -1.75 -7.47
N ALA A 46 -2.46 -3.00 -7.65
CA ALA A 46 -3.36 -4.01 -8.20
C ALA A 46 -3.01 -5.41 -7.68
N ASN A 47 -4.00 -6.30 -7.72
CA ASN A 47 -3.81 -7.71 -7.40
C ASN A 47 -3.18 -7.92 -6.01
N SER A 48 -3.60 -7.14 -5.01
CA SER A 48 -3.15 -7.30 -3.63
C SER A 48 -4.21 -7.98 -2.77
N SER A 49 -3.84 -9.02 -2.04
CA SER A 49 -4.73 -9.70 -1.07
C SER A 49 -4.76 -8.91 0.25
N GLY A 50 -5.96 -8.66 0.76
CA GLY A 50 -6.19 -7.76 1.92
C GLY A 50 -6.56 -6.33 1.55
N GLY A 51 -6.88 -6.08 0.27
CA GLY A 51 -7.22 -4.76 -0.28
C GLY A 51 -6.00 -4.04 -0.86
N ASP A 52 -6.21 -3.28 -1.94
CA ASP A 52 -5.11 -2.58 -2.62
C ASP A 52 -4.53 -1.47 -1.72
N CYS A 53 -5.37 -0.62 -1.14
CA CYS A 53 -4.99 0.39 -0.14
C CYS A 53 -5.93 0.36 1.06
N SER A 54 -5.38 0.52 2.27
CA SER A 54 -6.15 0.78 3.49
C SER A 54 -5.61 1.99 4.24
N ASN A 55 -6.51 2.87 4.68
CA ASN A 55 -6.21 3.97 5.59
C ASN A 55 -6.62 3.65 7.03
#